data_AF-A0A2E5KZM3-F1
#
_entry.id   AF-A0A2E5KZM3-F1
#
_cell.length_a   1.000
_cell.length_b   1.000
_cell.length_c   1.000
_cell.angle_alpha   90.00
_cell.angle_beta   90.00
_cell.angle_gamma   90.00
#
_symmetry.space_group_name_H-M   'P 1'
#
loop_
_entity.id
_entity.type
_entity.pdbx_description
1 polymer ?
#
loop_
_entity_poly.entity_id
_entity_poly.type
_entity_poly.pdbx_seq_one_letter_code
_entity_poly.pdbx_strand_id
1 'polypeptide(L)'
;MGFVNAHFVAYATDLGATTVQGALALATVGIAGLTGGLGFGYLADRFGRRPLLSIAYGMRALGYAVILMATTLPLAIAGIVIIGSSWTSVISLTGTVTSDEFGLRRLGTIYGTMFMVMPFGASSAVWLAGQLYDMHGNYNLAMWISLVMGVIAALAIALPSTGISKRIWPETAPAK
;
A
#
# COMPACT_ATOMS: atom_id res chain seq x y z
N MET A 1 -5.02 -0.25 1.28
CA MET A 1 -5.68 0.58 2.32
C MET A 1 -7.19 0.53 2.29
N GLY A 2 -7.85 0.19 1.16
CA GLY A 2 -9.32 0.09 1.11
C GLY A 2 -9.93 -0.77 2.22
N PHE A 3 -9.46 -2.01 2.38
CA PHE A 3 -9.91 -2.90 3.48
C PHE A 3 -9.68 -2.28 4.86
N VAL A 4 -8.46 -1.82 5.15
CA VAL A 4 -8.11 -1.25 6.46
C VAL A 4 -9.02 -0.08 6.81
N ASN A 5 -9.28 0.83 5.87
CA ASN A 5 -10.09 2.01 6.16
C ASN A 5 -11.60 1.71 6.23
N ALA A 6 -12.11 0.81 5.39
CA ALA A 6 -13.54 0.58 5.25
C ALA A 6 -14.09 -0.54 6.13
N HIS A 7 -13.30 -1.59 6.36
CA HIS A 7 -13.76 -2.87 6.90
C HIS A 7 -13.06 -3.29 8.19
N PHE A 8 -11.93 -2.67 8.58
CA PHE A 8 -11.18 -3.11 9.76
C PHE A 8 -11.96 -2.96 11.07
N VAL A 9 -12.73 -1.89 11.24
CA VAL A 9 -13.53 -1.70 12.48
C VAL A 9 -14.58 -2.80 12.60
N ALA A 10 -15.24 -3.16 11.49
CA ALA A 10 -16.18 -4.29 11.44
C ALA A 10 -15.48 -5.62 11.71
N TYR A 11 -14.31 -5.84 11.10
CA TYR A 11 -13.50 -7.03 11.39
C TYR A 11 -13.05 -7.10 12.86
N ALA A 12 -12.72 -5.96 13.49
CA ALA A 12 -12.38 -5.91 14.90
C ALA A 12 -13.58 -6.27 15.78
N THR A 13 -14.80 -5.84 15.40
CA THR A 13 -16.02 -6.26 16.10
C THR A 13 -16.32 -7.74 15.93
N ASP A 14 -16.01 -8.34 14.78
CA ASP A 14 -16.10 -9.79 14.56
C ASP A 14 -15.14 -10.58 15.47
N LEU A 15 -14.02 -9.98 15.87
CA LEU A 15 -13.09 -10.52 16.88
C LEU A 15 -13.53 -10.27 18.33
N GLY A 16 -14.73 -9.72 18.55
CA GLY A 16 -15.30 -9.41 19.87
C GLY A 16 -14.86 -8.07 20.46
N ALA A 17 -14.23 -7.18 19.68
CA ALA A 17 -13.89 -5.84 20.13
C ALA A 17 -15.09 -4.89 20.07
N THR A 18 -15.04 -3.81 20.84
CA THR A 18 -16.00 -2.70 20.68
C THR A 18 -15.62 -1.82 19.48
N THR A 19 -16.59 -1.09 18.91
CA THR A 19 -16.35 -0.13 17.83
C THR A 19 -15.31 0.92 18.21
N VAL A 20 -15.29 1.35 19.49
CA VAL A 20 -14.29 2.30 20.01
C VAL A 20 -12.89 1.70 19.98
N GLN A 21 -12.73 0.44 20.40
CA GLN A 21 -11.43 -0.25 20.31
C GLN A 21 -10.96 -0.41 18.86
N GLY A 22 -11.87 -0.73 17.94
CA GLY A 22 -11.57 -0.78 16.49
C GLY A 22 -11.13 0.58 15.94
N ALA A 23 -11.78 1.67 16.36
CA ALA A 23 -11.41 3.03 15.95
C ALA A 23 -10.05 3.47 16.53
N LEU A 24 -9.78 3.16 17.80
CA LEU A 24 -8.47 3.43 18.42
C LEU A 24 -7.35 2.61 17.76
N ALA A 25 -7.64 1.37 17.38
CA ALA A 25 -6.74 0.55 16.58
C ALA A 25 -6.44 1.21 15.22
N LEU A 26 -7.43 1.76 14.52
CA LEU A 26 -7.19 2.52 13.30
C LEU A 26 -6.32 3.76 13.52
N ALA A 27 -6.43 4.45 14.66
CA ALA A 27 -5.57 5.59 14.95
C ALA A 27 -4.08 5.22 14.95
N THR A 28 -3.74 3.98 15.35
CA THR A 28 -2.35 3.48 15.31
C THR A 28 -1.78 3.41 13.90
N VAL A 29 -2.63 3.22 12.88
CA VAL A 29 -2.24 3.22 11.45
C VAL A 29 -1.69 4.58 11.04
N GLY A 30 -2.28 5.67 11.54
CA GLY A 30 -1.81 7.03 11.27
C GLY A 30 -0.42 7.27 11.85
N ILE A 31 -0.20 6.88 13.10
CA ILE A 31 1.09 6.99 13.78
C ILE A 31 2.14 6.13 13.05
N ALA A 32 1.80 4.88 12.73
CA ALA A 32 2.67 3.98 11.98
C ALA A 32 3.02 4.54 10.60
N GLY A 33 2.04 5.14 9.91
CA GLY A 33 2.26 5.77 8.62
C GLY A 33 3.26 6.93 8.70
N LEU A 34 3.20 7.76 9.74
CA LEU A 34 4.17 8.84 9.93
C LEU A 34 5.59 8.30 10.14
N THR A 35 5.75 7.33 11.05
CA THR A 35 7.07 6.75 11.34
C THR A 35 7.63 6.00 10.14
N GLY A 36 6.80 5.25 9.41
CA GLY A 36 7.19 4.56 8.20
C GLY A 36 7.56 5.51 7.07
N GLY A 37 6.81 6.60 6.88
CA GLY A 37 7.12 7.62 5.87
C GLY A 37 8.49 8.27 6.09
N LEU A 38 8.77 8.68 7.32
CA LEU A 38 10.06 9.28 7.70
C LEU A 38 11.20 8.26 7.61
N GLY A 39 10.99 7.04 8.14
CA GLY A 39 12.00 6.00 8.16
C GLY A 39 12.39 5.52 6.77
N PHE A 40 11.41 5.20 5.93
CA PHE A 40 11.69 4.80 4.55
C PHE A 40 12.22 5.95 3.69
N GLY A 41 11.80 7.18 3.93
CA GLY A 41 12.35 8.36 3.27
C GLY A 41 13.86 8.47 3.52
N TYR A 42 14.27 8.42 4.79
CA TYR A 42 15.68 8.46 5.17
C TYR A 42 16.48 7.27 4.61
N LEU A 43 15.92 6.06 4.67
CA LEU A 43 16.62 4.86 4.17
C LEU A 43 16.72 4.85 2.63
N ALA A 44 15.80 5.49 1.91
CA ALA A 44 15.79 5.51 0.46
C ALA A 44 16.99 6.25 -0.13
N ASP A 45 17.46 7.29 0.57
CA ASP A 45 18.66 8.03 0.18
C ASP A 45 19.94 7.20 0.34
N ARG A 46 19.95 6.17 1.20
CA ARG A 46 21.11 5.28 1.44
C ARG A 46 21.07 3.97 0.65
N PHE A 47 19.90 3.35 0.54
CA PHE A 47 19.74 2.00 -0.01
C PHE A 47 19.05 1.97 -1.38
N GLY A 48 18.71 3.15 -1.91
CA GLY A 48 18.01 3.30 -3.18
C GLY A 48 16.49 3.23 -3.02
N ARG A 49 15.79 4.02 -3.85
CA ARG A 49 14.34 4.24 -3.74
C ARG A 49 13.53 3.02 -4.18
N ARG A 50 13.94 2.35 -5.26
CA ARG A 50 13.22 1.23 -5.86
C ARG A 50 13.21 -0.05 -5.01
N PRO A 51 14.35 -0.52 -4.44
CA PRO A 51 14.34 -1.66 -3.52
C PRO A 51 13.48 -1.39 -2.28
N LEU A 52 13.54 -0.18 -1.74
CA LEU A 52 12.71 0.19 -0.59
C LEU A 52 11.22 0.25 -0.92
N LEU A 53 10.86 0.70 -2.12
CA LEU A 53 9.46 0.66 -2.56
C LEU A 53 8.96 -0.79 -2.63
N SER A 54 9.76 -1.71 -3.16
CA SER A 54 9.45 -3.15 -3.15
C SER A 54 9.28 -3.69 -1.73
N ILE A 55 10.20 -3.35 -0.82
CA ILE A 55 10.11 -3.76 0.60
C ILE A 55 8.85 -3.21 1.25
N ALA A 56 8.46 -1.96 0.97
CA ALA A 56 7.25 -1.37 1.53
C ALA A 56 5.98 -2.14 1.07
N TYR A 57 5.90 -2.55 -0.19
CA TYR A 57 4.82 -3.42 -0.67
C TYR A 57 4.89 -4.83 -0.04
N GLY A 58 6.09 -5.37 0.15
CA GLY A 58 6.30 -6.64 0.86
C GLY A 58 5.85 -6.58 2.33
N MET A 59 6.17 -5.51 3.04
CA MET A 59 5.68 -5.25 4.40
C MET A 59 4.16 -5.19 4.43
N ARG A 60 3.53 -4.53 3.45
CA ARG A 60 2.06 -4.51 3.35
C ARG A 60 1.48 -5.90 3.17
N ALA A 61 2.06 -6.75 2.33
CA ALA A 61 1.62 -8.14 2.18
C ALA A 61 1.80 -8.93 3.48
N LEU A 62 2.93 -8.76 4.17
CA LEU A 62 3.20 -9.37 5.47
C LEU A 62 2.19 -8.93 6.53
N GLY A 63 1.80 -7.66 6.55
CA GLY A 63 0.76 -7.17 7.43
C GLY A 63 -0.59 -7.85 7.21
N TYR A 64 -0.99 -8.09 5.95
CA TYR A 64 -2.19 -8.89 5.66
C TYR A 64 -2.05 -10.36 6.08
N ALA A 65 -0.86 -10.94 5.94
CA ALA A 65 -0.59 -12.29 6.42
C ALA A 65 -0.77 -12.40 7.94
N VAL A 66 -0.30 -11.39 8.69
CA VAL A 66 -0.48 -11.32 10.15
C VAL A 66 -1.96 -11.19 10.52
N ILE A 67 -2.74 -10.35 9.82
CA ILE A 67 -4.18 -10.22 10.08
C ILE A 67 -4.92 -11.53 9.76
N LEU A 68 -4.55 -12.24 8.70
CA LEU A 68 -5.15 -13.54 8.36
C LEU A 68 -4.94 -14.60 9.46
N MET A 69 -3.87 -14.49 10.24
CA MET A 69 -3.59 -15.35 11.39
C MET A 69 -4.17 -14.79 12.71
N ALA A 70 -4.80 -13.62 12.68
CA ALA A 70 -5.27 -12.96 13.87
C ALA A 70 -6.55 -13.63 14.40
N THR A 71 -6.42 -14.25 15.57
CA THR A 71 -7.54 -14.74 16.39
C THR A 71 -7.88 -13.79 17.54
N THR A 72 -7.10 -12.72 17.71
CA THR A 72 -7.23 -11.75 18.79
C THR A 72 -7.01 -10.33 18.28
N LEU A 73 -7.63 -9.35 18.93
CA LEU A 73 -7.51 -7.94 18.58
C LEU A 73 -6.05 -7.43 18.59
N PRO A 74 -5.17 -7.76 19.56
CA PRO A 74 -3.79 -7.28 19.54
C PRO A 74 -3.00 -7.75 18.31
N LEU A 75 -3.23 -8.99 17.85
CA LEU A 75 -2.57 -9.52 16.67
C LEU A 75 -3.09 -8.84 15.39
N ALA A 76 -4.40 -8.56 15.33
CA ALA A 76 -4.97 -7.75 14.25
C ALA A 76 -4.39 -6.33 14.20
N ILE A 77 -4.19 -5.70 15.38
CA ILE A 77 -3.53 -4.39 15.52
C ILE A 77 -2.08 -4.45 15.00
N ALA A 78 -1.31 -5.47 15.38
CA ALA A 78 0.05 -5.64 14.87
C ALA A 78 0.08 -5.70 13.34
N GLY A 79 -0.86 -6.43 12.73
CA GLY A 79 -1.01 -6.50 11.28
C GLY A 79 -1.31 -5.15 10.63
N ILE A 80 -2.28 -4.38 11.14
CA ILE A 80 -2.59 -3.05 10.57
C ILE A 80 -1.52 -2.00 10.83
N VAL A 81 -0.74 -2.12 11.91
CA VAL A 81 0.42 -1.25 12.15
C VAL A 81 1.49 -1.49 11.09
N ILE A 82 1.77 -2.76 10.75
CA ILE A 82 2.69 -3.09 9.66
C ILE A 82 2.16 -2.54 8.34
N ILE A 83 0.88 -2.74 8.02
CA ILE A 83 0.26 -2.18 6.81
C ILE A 83 0.33 -0.63 6.81
N GLY A 84 0.07 -0.01 7.96
CA GLY A 84 0.11 1.43 8.15
C GLY A 84 1.48 2.01 7.91
N SER A 85 2.53 1.37 8.42
CA SER A 85 3.92 1.79 8.23
C SER A 85 4.32 1.89 6.76
N SER A 86 3.83 0.98 5.90
CA SER A 86 4.08 1.06 4.46
C SER A 86 3.35 2.21 3.75
N TRP A 87 2.30 2.79 4.36
CA TRP A 87 1.35 3.64 3.65
C TRP A 87 1.97 4.93 3.14
N THR A 88 2.54 5.74 4.03
CA THR A 88 3.16 7.01 3.67
C THR A 88 4.46 6.78 2.88
N SER A 89 5.19 5.72 3.19
CA SER A 89 6.41 5.33 2.47
C SER A 89 6.14 5.11 0.99
N VAL A 90 5.09 4.35 0.65
CA VAL A 90 4.74 4.07 -0.75
C VAL A 90 4.41 5.36 -1.51
N ILE A 91 3.75 6.33 -0.89
CA ILE A 91 3.42 7.61 -1.54
C ILE A 91 4.70 8.37 -1.91
N SER A 92 5.59 8.60 -0.93
CA SER A 92 6.84 9.34 -1.16
C SER A 92 7.80 8.60 -2.09
N LEU A 93 7.93 7.28 -1.92
CA LEU A 93 8.80 6.45 -2.75
C LEU A 93 8.31 6.34 -4.20
N THR A 94 6.99 6.27 -4.43
CA THR A 94 6.45 6.22 -5.79
C THR A 94 6.75 7.52 -6.53
N GLY A 95 6.56 8.68 -5.88
CA GLY A 95 6.88 9.97 -6.48
C GLY A 95 8.37 10.09 -6.86
N THR A 96 9.26 9.71 -5.94
CA THR A 96 10.72 9.76 -6.16
C THR A 96 11.21 8.78 -7.22
N VAL A 97 10.73 7.52 -7.22
CA VAL A 97 11.06 6.55 -8.28
C VAL A 97 10.54 7.03 -9.64
N THR A 98 9.34 7.62 -9.68
CA THR A 98 8.77 8.14 -10.93
C THR A 98 9.59 9.32 -11.45
N SER A 99 10.04 10.23 -10.58
CA SER A 99 10.88 11.34 -11.00
C SER A 99 12.25 10.89 -11.51
N ASP A 100 12.81 9.82 -10.94
CA ASP A 100 14.11 9.29 -11.36
C ASP A 100 14.04 8.59 -12.73
N GLU A 101 12.93 7.90 -13.02
CA GLU A 101 12.77 7.14 -14.26
C GLU A 101 12.24 7.98 -15.44
N PHE A 102 11.41 8.99 -15.17
CA PHE A 102 10.71 9.77 -16.21
C PHE A 102 11.04 11.27 -16.23
N GLY A 103 11.81 11.75 -15.26
CA GLY A 103 12.19 13.15 -15.12
C GLY A 103 11.07 14.06 -14.59
N LEU A 104 11.45 15.22 -14.05
CA LEU A 104 10.52 16.17 -13.41
C LEU A 104 9.51 16.80 -14.38
N ARG A 105 9.91 17.01 -15.65
CA ARG A 105 9.06 17.70 -16.66
C ARG A 105 7.72 17.00 -16.89
N ARG A 106 7.68 15.67 -16.77
CA ARG A 106 6.51 14.83 -17.07
C ARG A 106 5.89 14.20 -15.83
N LEU A 107 6.48 14.45 -14.65
CA LEU A 107 6.05 13.89 -13.38
C LEU A 107 4.57 14.22 -13.08
N GLY A 108 4.15 15.47 -13.32
CA GLY A 108 2.77 15.89 -13.09
C GLY A 108 1.74 15.09 -13.88
N THR A 109 2.00 14.82 -15.17
CA THR A 109 1.09 14.02 -16.01
C THR A 109 1.05 12.57 -15.54
N ILE A 110 2.20 11.94 -15.31
CA ILE A 110 2.26 10.52 -14.90
C ILE A 110 1.59 10.34 -13.55
N TYR A 111 1.96 11.16 -12.57
CA TYR A 111 1.43 11.09 -11.22
C TYR A 111 -0.07 11.46 -11.19
N GLY A 112 -0.49 12.43 -12.00
CA GLY A 112 -1.90 12.77 -12.19
C GLY A 112 -2.72 11.62 -12.76
N THR A 113 -2.22 10.91 -13.78
CA THR A 113 -2.88 9.71 -14.33
C THR A 113 -2.95 8.59 -13.29
N MET A 114 -1.88 8.35 -12.53
CA MET A 114 -1.89 7.38 -11.42
C MET A 114 -2.97 7.72 -10.39
N PHE A 115 -3.06 8.98 -9.96
CA PHE A 115 -4.07 9.44 -9.03
C PHE A 115 -5.49 9.38 -9.59
N MET A 116 -5.68 9.51 -10.89
CA MET A 116 -6.99 9.35 -11.51
C MET A 116 -7.48 7.90 -11.45
N VAL A 117 -6.58 6.93 -11.66
CA VAL A 117 -6.91 5.49 -11.66
C VAL A 117 -7.04 4.92 -10.24
N MET A 118 -6.27 5.45 -9.28
CA MET A 118 -6.21 4.91 -7.91
C MET A 118 -7.58 4.81 -7.19
N PRO A 119 -8.47 5.82 -7.22
CA PRO A 119 -9.80 5.74 -6.62
C PRO A 119 -10.65 4.61 -7.19
N PHE A 120 -10.58 4.34 -8.51
CA PHE A 120 -11.31 3.23 -9.11
C PHE A 120 -10.84 1.89 -8.53
N GLY A 121 -9.54 1.71 -8.37
CA GLY A 121 -8.97 0.53 -7.71
C GLY A 121 -9.40 0.42 -6.24
N ALA A 122 -9.36 1.53 -5.51
CA ALA A 122 -9.76 1.56 -4.10
C ALA A 122 -11.26 1.24 -3.92
N SER A 123 -12.13 1.88 -4.69
CA SER A 123 -13.58 1.65 -4.64
C SER A 123 -13.94 0.23 -5.04
N SER A 124 -13.34 -0.30 -6.12
CA SER A 124 -13.58 -1.67 -6.56
C SER A 124 -13.14 -2.68 -5.50
N ALA A 125 -12.00 -2.45 -4.84
CA ALA A 125 -11.52 -3.33 -3.78
C ALA A 125 -12.42 -3.29 -2.53
N VAL A 126 -12.90 -2.11 -2.12
CA VAL A 126 -13.81 -1.97 -0.96
C VAL A 126 -15.15 -2.64 -1.25
N TRP A 127 -15.71 -2.41 -2.44
CA TRP A 127 -16.96 -3.03 -2.88
C TRP A 127 -16.83 -4.56 -2.94
N LEU A 128 -15.78 -5.07 -3.57
CA LEU A 128 -15.52 -6.50 -3.67
C LEU A 128 -15.35 -7.14 -2.29
N ALA A 129 -14.63 -6.47 -1.37
CA ALA A 129 -14.48 -6.97 0.00
C ALA A 129 -15.81 -7.08 0.75
N GLY A 130 -16.72 -6.12 0.54
CA GLY A 130 -18.08 -6.17 1.09
C GLY A 130 -18.90 -7.32 0.51
N GLN A 131 -18.91 -7.47 -0.81
CA GLN A 131 -19.60 -8.58 -1.49
C GLN A 131 -19.08 -9.96 -1.03
N LEU A 132 -17.76 -10.10 -0.90
CA LEU A 132 -17.16 -11.35 -0.41
C LEU A 132 -17.55 -11.64 1.05
N TYR A 133 -17.71 -10.62 1.88
CA TYR A 133 -18.22 -10.76 3.24
C TYR A 133 -19.68 -11.21 3.23
N ASP A 134 -20.55 -10.58 2.44
CA ASP A 134 -21.97 -10.96 2.34
C ASP A 134 -22.14 -12.43 1.91
N MET A 135 -21.24 -12.93 1.04
CA MET A 135 -21.26 -14.31 0.54
C MET A 135 -20.71 -15.36 1.52
N HIS A 136 -19.64 -15.04 2.27
CA HIS A 136 -18.91 -16.02 3.08
C HIS A 136 -19.03 -15.78 4.60
N GLY A 137 -19.62 -14.66 5.01
CA GLY A 137 -19.69 -14.20 6.40
C GLY A 137 -18.34 -13.83 7.02
N ASN A 138 -17.28 -13.66 6.22
CA ASN A 138 -15.95 -13.33 6.71
C ASN A 138 -15.11 -12.60 5.64
N TYR A 139 -14.03 -11.97 6.08
CA TYR A 139 -13.14 -11.17 5.23
C TYR A 139 -11.90 -11.94 4.73
N ASN A 140 -11.77 -13.24 5.02
CA ASN A 140 -10.53 -13.98 4.74
C ASN A 140 -10.15 -13.95 3.27
N LEU A 141 -11.13 -14.19 2.37
CA LEU A 141 -10.88 -14.19 0.94
C LEU A 141 -10.44 -12.81 0.42
N ALA A 142 -11.07 -11.73 0.91
CA ALA A 142 -10.69 -10.36 0.56
C ALA A 142 -9.27 -10.01 1.04
N MET A 143 -8.88 -10.48 2.22
CA MET A 143 -7.54 -10.31 2.76
C MET A 143 -6.49 -11.13 2.00
N TRP A 144 -6.81 -12.36 1.58
CA TRP A 144 -5.96 -13.17 0.70
C TRP A 144 -5.69 -12.48 -0.65
N ILE A 145 -6.74 -11.94 -1.29
CA ILE A 145 -6.59 -11.18 -2.53
C ILE A 145 -5.66 -9.98 -2.29
N SER A 146 -5.84 -9.26 -1.18
CA SER A 146 -5.00 -8.11 -0.82
C SER A 146 -3.54 -8.49 -0.58
N LEU A 147 -3.29 -9.64 0.06
CA LEU A 147 -1.96 -10.20 0.27
C LEU A 147 -1.30 -10.52 -1.07
N VAL A 148 -1.98 -11.29 -1.93
CA VAL A 148 -1.46 -11.71 -3.24
C VAL A 148 -1.16 -10.51 -4.12
N MET A 149 -2.05 -9.51 -4.16
CA MET A 149 -1.82 -8.26 -4.88
C MET A 149 -0.60 -7.50 -4.34
N GLY A 150 -0.40 -7.49 -3.02
CA GLY A 150 0.78 -6.88 -2.40
C GLY A 150 2.08 -7.58 -2.79
N VAL A 151 2.08 -8.92 -2.82
CA VAL A 151 3.24 -9.72 -3.27
C VAL A 151 3.53 -9.47 -4.76
N ILE A 152 2.50 -9.47 -5.62
CA ILE A 152 2.66 -9.18 -7.04
C ILE A 152 3.24 -7.79 -7.25
N ALA A 153 2.76 -6.79 -6.51
CA ALA A 153 3.30 -5.43 -6.58
C ALA A 153 4.78 -5.36 -6.16
N ALA A 154 5.14 -6.02 -5.04
CA ALA A 154 6.53 -6.09 -4.59
C ALA A 154 7.44 -6.73 -5.66
N LEU A 155 7.02 -7.89 -6.21
CA LEU A 155 7.78 -8.58 -7.26
C LEU A 155 7.88 -7.77 -8.55
N ALA A 156 6.80 -7.12 -8.98
CA ALA A 156 6.78 -6.28 -10.17
C ALA A 156 7.77 -5.10 -10.07
N ILE A 157 7.93 -4.54 -8.86
CA ILE A 157 8.87 -3.43 -8.61
C ILE A 157 10.32 -3.92 -8.51
N ALA A 158 10.51 -5.12 -7.93
CA ALA A 158 11.81 -5.77 -7.84
C ALA A 158 12.39 -6.18 -9.19
N LEU A 159 11.54 -6.46 -10.19
CA LEU A 159 11.99 -6.75 -11.55
C LEU A 159 12.73 -5.54 -12.16
N PRO A 160 13.75 -5.76 -13.01
CA PRO A 160 14.48 -4.67 -13.67
C PRO A 160 13.56 -3.76 -14.49
N SER A 161 13.95 -2.49 -14.63
CA SER A 161 13.32 -1.56 -15.58
C SER A 161 13.30 -2.21 -16.96
N THR A 162 12.13 -2.36 -17.57
CA THR A 162 11.96 -2.93 -18.92
C THR A 162 12.50 -2.00 -20.02
N GLY A 163 13.04 -0.82 -19.67
CA GLY A 163 13.51 0.18 -20.62
C GLY A 163 12.39 0.83 -21.45
N ILE A 164 11.13 0.43 -21.22
CA ILE A 164 9.94 0.97 -21.87
C ILE A 164 9.84 2.48 -21.63
N SER A 165 10.21 2.95 -20.43
CA SER A 165 10.28 4.38 -20.11
C SER A 165 11.13 5.15 -21.12
N LYS A 166 12.36 4.69 -21.37
CA LYS A 166 13.28 5.29 -22.35
C LYS A 166 12.78 5.21 -23.80
N ARG A 167 11.97 4.20 -24.12
CA ARG A 167 11.43 3.98 -25.48
C ARG A 167 10.21 4.85 -25.79
N ILE A 168 9.29 4.99 -24.83
CA ILE A 168 8.10 5.84 -24.99
C ILE A 168 8.44 7.32 -24.78
N TRP A 169 9.42 7.59 -23.91
CA TRP A 169 9.85 8.94 -23.54
C TRP A 169 11.36 9.12 -23.73
N PRO A 170 11.86 9.14 -24.98
CA PRO A 170 13.25 9.48 -25.24
C PRO A 170 13.57 10.86 -24.65
N GLU A 171 14.75 10.98 -24.03
CA GLU A 171 15.29 12.26 -23.57
C GLU A 171 15.37 13.20 -24.77
N THR A 172 14.48 14.19 -24.83
CA THR A 172 14.68 15.31 -25.75
C THR A 172 15.90 16.08 -25.25
N ALA A 173 16.91 16.24 -26.11
CA ALA A 173 18.13 16.99 -25.82
C ALA A 173 17.83 18.27 -25.01
N PRO A 174 18.71 18.66 -24.06
CA PRO A 174 18.51 19.87 -23.28
C PRO A 174 18.26 21.04 -24.24
N ALA A 175 17.19 21.80 -23.97
CA ALA A 175 16.96 23.05 -24.68
C ALA A 175 18.18 23.93 -24.44
N LYS A 176 18.86 24.29 -25.54
CA LYS A 176 19.97 25.24 -25.55
C LYS A 176 19.55 26.57 -24.95
#